data_AF-A0A535ZKX9-F1
#
_entry.id   AF-A0A535ZKX9-F1
#
_cell.length_a   1.000
_cell.length_b   1.000
_cell.length_c   1.000
_cell.angle_alpha   90.00
_cell.angle_beta   90.00
_cell.angle_gamma   90.00
#
_symmetry.space_group_name_H-M   'P 1'
#
loop_
_entity.id
_entity.type
_entity.pdbx_description
1 polymer ?
#
loop_
_entity_poly.entity_id
_entity_poly.type
_entity_poly.pdbx_seq_one_letter_code
_entity_poly.pdbx_strand_id
1 'polypeptide(L)'
;MSGDSVFRVAAPFSIRSADLWSPSLPALYVLQVTVLAGDAPVDDLYTSFGLRQVRVDSTAPRILLNGNPIVFNGVALHEEAQLPVKQGEPAGGPLTSAADIASILRRAVDVHADLVRVDHHPANQMLPVLTDRLGIAVWEEIPLYHFTPQTFSIAMDRGIPQQMLAEMDLRDFNRPSVLFHGFANESTGESERMAAVDTLHALDRRIDGTRLTGQAASATDPADPTSAHLDVAGYTMYYGVLYGGRLSGAAIQSALMQAHRTYPRKPVMVLEYGHWADDARDEAQQVRVFNAYYAQLSSEFDTQPDGFVGAALWWSLDDYWTQRPGITVERFGLYRPDGSLRPAGDAVGRTFALVAPSAPPPAVRSQGVAVAITPSERHMRLLPYIAYGFALPAAVLVVAIFGLSRIRRRPAW
;
A
#
# COMPACT_ATOMS: atom_id res chain seq x y z
N MET A 1 18.08 31.86 20.12
CA MET A 1 17.77 30.44 20.34
C MET A 1 16.48 30.17 19.56
N SER A 2 16.58 29.73 18.31
CA SER A 2 15.41 29.36 17.50
C SER A 2 15.00 27.93 17.86
N GLY A 3 14.28 27.80 18.97
CA GLY A 3 13.81 26.51 19.47
C GLY A 3 12.36 26.29 19.06
N ASP A 4 12.13 25.93 17.80
CA ASP A 4 10.87 25.27 17.45
C ASP A 4 10.86 23.94 18.19
N SER A 5 10.15 23.92 19.31
CA SER A 5 10.01 22.74 20.16
C SER A 5 8.72 22.05 19.78
N VAL A 6 8.85 20.89 19.14
CA VAL A 6 7.73 19.99 18.88
C VAL A 6 7.49 19.17 20.15
N PHE A 7 6.30 19.28 20.73
CA PHE A 7 5.87 18.46 21.86
C PHE A 7 4.84 17.44 21.40
N ARG A 8 5.04 16.17 21.77
CA ARG A 8 4.05 15.11 21.53
C ARG A 8 3.08 15.05 22.70
N VAL A 9 1.79 15.18 22.42
CA VAL A 9 0.70 14.96 23.38
C VAL A 9 0.03 13.62 23.08
N ALA A 10 -0.32 12.87 24.12
CA ALA A 10 -1.04 11.60 23.99
C ALA A 10 -2.34 11.65 24.80
N ALA A 11 -3.46 11.40 24.13
CA ALA A 11 -4.78 11.31 24.73
C ALA A 11 -5.44 9.98 24.30
N PRO A 12 -5.18 8.87 25.01
CA PRO A 12 -5.70 7.56 24.61
C PRO A 12 -7.21 7.45 24.84
N PHE A 13 -7.92 6.92 23.85
CA PHE A 13 -9.34 6.58 23.95
C PHE A 13 -9.61 5.26 23.23
N SER A 14 -10.76 4.66 23.53
CA SER A 14 -11.28 3.46 22.86
C SER A 14 -12.60 3.81 22.19
N ILE A 15 -12.92 3.14 21.08
CA ILE A 15 -14.26 3.23 20.46
C ILE A 15 -14.91 1.86 20.64
N ARG A 16 -15.99 1.80 21.43
CA ARG A 16 -16.73 0.56 21.66
C ARG A 16 -17.79 0.36 20.58
N SER A 17 -17.99 -0.90 20.18
CA SER A 17 -18.95 -1.28 19.14
C SER A 17 -18.77 -0.46 17.86
N ALA A 18 -17.51 -0.30 17.45
CA ALA A 18 -17.15 0.51 16.31
C ALA A 18 -17.35 -0.26 15.00
N ASP A 19 -17.91 0.39 14.00
CA ASP A 19 -17.86 -0.09 12.62
C ASP A 19 -16.42 0.02 12.10
N LEU A 20 -15.97 -1.03 11.41
CA LEU A 20 -14.64 -1.10 10.80
C LEU A 20 -14.69 -0.63 9.34
N TRP A 21 -13.69 0.12 8.92
CA TRP A 21 -13.50 0.50 7.53
C TRP A 21 -13.11 -0.72 6.70
N SER A 22 -13.76 -0.83 5.54
CA SER A 22 -13.47 -1.79 4.48
C SER A 22 -14.05 -1.26 3.16
N PRO A 23 -13.68 -1.83 1.99
CA PRO A 23 -14.27 -1.42 0.72
C PRO A 23 -15.80 -1.47 0.67
N SER A 24 -16.42 -2.48 1.30
CA SER A 24 -17.88 -2.62 1.33
C SER A 24 -18.56 -1.80 2.43
N LEU A 25 -17.81 -1.35 3.44
CA LEU A 25 -18.29 -0.48 4.51
C LEU A 25 -17.22 0.56 4.85
N PRO A 26 -17.17 1.70 4.13
CA PRO A 26 -16.21 2.77 4.39
C PRO A 26 -16.60 3.59 5.62
N ALA A 27 -16.61 2.95 6.79
CA ALA A 27 -16.92 3.57 8.07
C ALA A 27 -15.82 4.58 8.46
N LEU A 28 -16.23 5.83 8.62
CA LEU A 28 -15.36 6.94 8.99
C LEU A 28 -15.85 7.65 10.25
N TYR A 29 -14.91 8.17 11.01
CA TYR A 29 -15.10 8.98 12.20
C TYR A 29 -14.40 10.33 12.01
N VAL A 30 -14.73 11.30 12.85
CA VAL A 30 -14.05 12.60 12.89
C VAL A 30 -13.43 12.77 14.26
N LEU A 31 -12.13 13.03 14.29
CA LEU A 31 -11.41 13.48 15.48
C LEU A 31 -11.36 15.00 15.47
N GLN A 32 -11.86 15.63 16.53
CA GLN A 32 -11.64 17.05 16.83
C GLN A 32 -10.58 17.16 17.92
N VAL A 33 -9.59 18.02 17.71
CA VAL A 33 -8.59 18.40 18.70
C VAL A 33 -8.71 19.90 18.91
N THR A 34 -8.99 20.31 20.15
CA THR A 34 -9.07 21.73 20.53
C THR A 34 -7.87 22.07 21.41
N VAL A 35 -7.14 23.12 21.06
CA VAL A 35 -6.07 23.69 21.88
C VAL A 35 -6.65 24.77 22.78
N LEU A 36 -6.34 24.71 24.07
CA LEU A 36 -6.78 25.70 25.06
C LEU A 36 -5.59 26.51 25.59
N ALA A 37 -5.77 27.83 25.74
CA ALA A 37 -4.90 28.69 26.53
C ALA A 37 -5.60 29.01 27.87
N GLY A 38 -5.26 28.28 28.93
CA GLY A 38 -6.09 28.22 30.12
C GLY A 38 -7.39 27.47 29.80
N ASP A 39 -8.55 28.08 30.09
CA ASP A 39 -9.87 27.52 29.77
C ASP A 39 -10.44 28.03 28.43
N ALA A 40 -9.71 28.91 27.73
CA ALA A 40 -10.17 29.51 26.48
C ALA A 40 -9.68 28.71 25.26
N PRO A 41 -10.56 28.30 24.33
CA PRO A 41 -10.15 27.67 23.08
C PRO A 41 -9.44 28.69 22.18
N VAL A 42 -8.29 28.29 21.64
CA VAL A 42 -7.44 29.14 20.78
C VAL A 42 -7.17 28.55 19.40
N ASP A 43 -7.36 27.24 19.22
CA ASP A 43 -7.21 26.57 17.92
C ASP A 43 -8.02 25.27 17.88
N ASP A 44 -8.41 24.84 16.69
CA ASP A 44 -9.15 23.61 16.43
C ASP A 44 -8.61 22.91 15.18
N LEU A 45 -8.41 21.59 15.29
CA LEU A 45 -8.08 20.71 14.18
C LEU A 45 -9.12 19.61 14.05
N TYR A 46 -9.56 19.35 12.82
CA TYR A 46 -10.44 18.24 12.49
C TYR A 46 -9.74 17.31 11.50
N THR A 47 -9.79 16.01 11.77
CA THR A 47 -9.32 14.99 10.82
C THR A 47 -10.29 13.82 10.78
N SER A 48 -10.56 13.30 9.58
CA SER A 48 -11.29 12.05 9.44
C SER A 48 -10.36 10.86 9.61
N PHE A 49 -10.87 9.75 10.15
CA PHE A 49 -10.14 8.48 10.21
C PHE A 49 -11.10 7.30 10.12
N GLY A 50 -10.59 6.11 9.82
CA GLY A 50 -11.35 4.86 9.86
C GLY A 50 -10.59 3.81 10.66
N LEU A 51 -11.31 2.85 11.22
CA LEU A 51 -10.72 1.75 11.99
C LEU A 51 -10.59 0.53 11.11
N ARG A 52 -9.37 0.09 10.81
CA ARG A 52 -9.12 -1.14 10.06
C ARG A 52 -7.82 -1.79 10.51
N GLN A 53 -7.72 -3.10 10.33
CA GLN A 53 -6.46 -3.83 10.45
C GLN A 53 -6.15 -4.50 9.12
N VAL A 54 -4.99 -4.17 8.54
CA VAL A 54 -4.44 -4.91 7.39
C VAL A 54 -3.17 -5.63 7.85
N ARG A 55 -3.00 -6.88 7.43
CA ARG A 55 -1.78 -7.66 7.71
C ARG A 55 -1.63 -8.80 6.72
N VAL A 56 -0.42 -9.31 6.59
CA VAL A 56 -0.19 -10.65 6.02
C VAL A 56 -0.55 -11.69 7.07
N ASP A 57 -1.18 -12.78 6.64
CA ASP A 57 -1.44 -13.91 7.53
C ASP A 57 -0.13 -14.61 7.93
N SER A 58 -0.01 -14.98 9.21
CA SER A 58 1.19 -15.67 9.70
C SER A 58 1.24 -17.14 9.27
N THR A 59 0.13 -17.69 8.78
CA THR A 59 -0.01 -19.12 8.45
C THR A 59 -0.10 -19.40 6.95
N ALA A 60 -0.38 -18.40 6.13
CA ALA A 60 -0.59 -18.54 4.69
C ALA A 60 -0.15 -17.26 3.94
N PRO A 61 0.20 -17.35 2.64
CA PRO A 61 0.61 -16.20 1.82
C PRO A 61 -0.60 -15.33 1.40
N ARG A 62 -1.40 -14.85 2.36
CA ARG A 62 -2.61 -14.08 2.08
C ARG A 62 -2.71 -12.79 2.87
N ILE A 63 -3.38 -11.80 2.29
CA ILE A 63 -3.71 -10.54 2.96
C ILE A 63 -4.98 -10.73 3.77
N LEU A 64 -4.99 -10.18 4.98
CA LEU A 64 -6.17 -10.11 5.83
C LEU A 64 -6.55 -8.65 6.06
N LEU A 65 -7.81 -8.31 5.77
CA LEU A 65 -8.43 -7.07 6.18
C LEU A 65 -9.49 -7.38 7.25
N ASN A 66 -9.32 -6.77 8.43
CA ASN A 66 -10.17 -6.98 9.60
C ASN A 66 -10.29 -8.47 9.99
N GLY A 67 -9.21 -9.22 9.78
CA GLY A 67 -9.13 -10.66 10.09
C GLY A 67 -9.63 -11.60 9.00
N ASN A 68 -10.17 -11.09 7.91
CA ASN A 68 -10.71 -11.89 6.80
C ASN A 68 -9.80 -11.82 5.57
N PRO A 69 -9.58 -12.93 4.84
CA PRO A 69 -8.89 -12.92 3.55
C PRO A 69 -9.52 -11.92 2.57
N ILE A 70 -8.67 -11.17 1.88
CA ILE A 70 -9.07 -10.21 0.85
C ILE A 70 -8.07 -10.24 -0.30
N VAL A 71 -8.60 -10.19 -1.52
CA VAL A 71 -7.84 -9.99 -2.75
C VAL A 71 -8.33 -8.70 -3.40
N PHE A 72 -7.45 -8.02 -4.13
CA PHE A 72 -7.76 -6.75 -4.77
C PHE A 72 -7.75 -6.85 -6.30
N ASN A 73 -8.81 -6.37 -6.93
CA ASN A 73 -8.90 -6.17 -8.37
C ASN A 73 -8.82 -4.68 -8.65
N GLY A 74 -7.70 -4.26 -9.23
CA GLY A 74 -7.35 -2.85 -9.25
C GLY A 74 -7.01 -2.31 -10.62
N VAL A 75 -6.79 -1.00 -10.64
CA VAL A 75 -6.28 -0.24 -11.78
C VAL A 75 -5.18 0.70 -11.32
N ALA A 76 -4.22 0.96 -12.22
CA ALA A 76 -3.23 2.00 -12.01
C ALA A 76 -3.78 3.35 -12.46
N LEU A 77 -3.36 4.41 -11.79
CA LEU A 77 -3.89 5.74 -11.96
C LEU A 77 -2.76 6.76 -12.01
N HIS A 78 -2.66 7.43 -13.16
CA HIS A 78 -1.92 8.66 -13.34
C HIS A 78 -2.77 9.85 -12.88
N GLU A 79 -2.23 10.68 -11.99
CA GLU A 79 -2.92 11.84 -11.41
C GLU A 79 -2.93 13.06 -12.35
N GLU A 80 -3.49 12.85 -13.55
CA GLU A 80 -3.68 13.89 -14.53
C GLU A 80 -5.08 13.81 -15.16
N ALA A 81 -5.66 14.97 -15.40
CA ALA A 81 -6.80 15.10 -16.28
C ALA A 81 -6.29 14.96 -17.71
N GLN A 82 -6.87 14.04 -18.45
CA GLN A 82 -6.62 13.88 -19.87
C GLN A 82 -7.78 14.48 -20.65
N LEU A 83 -7.46 15.27 -21.66
CA LEU A 83 -8.42 15.82 -22.61
C LEU A 83 -7.98 15.47 -24.03
N PRO A 84 -8.89 15.48 -25.02
CA PRO A 84 -8.51 15.24 -26.40
C PRO A 84 -7.35 16.15 -26.85
N VAL A 85 -6.37 15.56 -27.56
CA VAL A 85 -5.20 16.27 -28.11
C VAL A 85 -5.64 17.54 -28.81
N LYS A 86 -5.03 18.67 -28.45
CA LYS A 86 -5.36 19.97 -29.03
C LYS A 86 -4.17 20.47 -29.83
N GLN A 87 -4.34 20.61 -31.15
CA GLN A 87 -3.30 21.11 -32.06
C GLN A 87 -2.01 20.27 -32.08
N GLY A 88 -2.10 18.97 -31.81
CA GLY A 88 -0.95 18.06 -31.76
C GLY A 88 -0.25 18.01 -30.40
N GLU A 89 -0.70 18.79 -29.42
CA GLU A 89 -0.13 18.83 -28.07
C GLU A 89 -1.04 18.12 -27.04
N PRO A 90 -0.43 17.53 -25.99
CA PRO A 90 -1.14 17.10 -24.78
C PRO A 90 -2.11 18.17 -24.26
N ALA A 91 -3.31 17.74 -23.86
CA ALA A 91 -4.31 18.62 -23.27
C ALA A 91 -4.79 18.05 -21.93
N GLY A 92 -5.08 18.95 -20.98
CA GLY A 92 -5.36 18.60 -19.60
C GLY A 92 -4.20 19.00 -18.69
N GLY A 93 -3.86 18.18 -17.70
CA GLY A 93 -2.77 18.45 -16.76
C GLY A 93 -3.04 17.91 -15.36
N PRO A 94 -2.24 18.33 -14.36
CA PRO A 94 -2.38 17.85 -12.98
C PRO A 94 -3.80 18.04 -12.43
N LEU A 95 -4.23 17.11 -11.59
CA LEU A 95 -5.51 17.23 -10.90
C LEU A 95 -5.44 18.35 -9.85
N THR A 96 -6.24 19.39 -10.03
CA THR A 96 -6.19 20.60 -9.18
C THR A 96 -7.41 20.76 -8.27
N SER A 97 -8.46 19.97 -8.47
CA SER A 97 -9.70 20.07 -7.70
C SER A 97 -10.23 18.71 -7.23
N ALA A 98 -11.04 18.74 -6.15
CA ALA A 98 -11.76 17.55 -5.69
C ALA A 98 -12.64 16.94 -6.78
N ALA A 99 -13.20 17.79 -7.66
CA ALA A 99 -14.09 17.36 -8.72
C ALA A 99 -13.34 16.58 -9.80
N ASP A 100 -12.12 16.99 -10.15
CA ASP A 100 -11.29 16.28 -11.13
C ASP A 100 -10.92 14.88 -10.61
N ILE A 101 -10.47 14.81 -9.36
CA ILE A 101 -10.11 13.55 -8.69
C ILE A 101 -11.33 12.66 -8.55
N ALA A 102 -12.48 13.20 -8.12
CA ALA A 102 -13.72 12.45 -8.03
C ALA A 102 -14.18 11.92 -9.40
N SER A 103 -13.91 12.64 -10.49
CA SER A 103 -14.25 12.17 -11.84
C SER A 103 -13.42 10.96 -12.24
N ILE A 104 -12.13 10.91 -11.92
CA ILE A 104 -11.28 9.74 -12.17
C ILE A 104 -11.67 8.57 -11.27
N LEU A 105 -11.86 8.83 -9.97
CA LEU A 105 -12.27 7.78 -9.03
C LEU A 105 -13.64 7.19 -9.40
N ARG A 106 -14.55 7.98 -9.97
CA ARG A 106 -15.81 7.46 -10.52
C ARG A 106 -15.57 6.47 -11.66
N ARG A 107 -14.61 6.72 -12.55
CA ARG A 107 -14.24 5.75 -13.59
C ARG A 107 -13.69 4.45 -13.01
N ALA A 108 -12.92 4.51 -11.93
CA ALA A 108 -12.46 3.33 -11.20
C ALA A 108 -13.65 2.54 -10.60
N VAL A 109 -14.64 3.25 -10.02
CA VAL A 109 -15.88 2.65 -9.52
C VAL A 109 -16.69 2.00 -10.66
N ASP A 110 -16.80 2.67 -11.81
CA ASP A 110 -17.55 2.18 -12.98
C ASP A 110 -16.96 0.87 -13.55
N VAL A 111 -15.67 0.61 -13.35
CA VAL A 111 -15.01 -0.67 -13.69
C VAL A 111 -14.87 -1.61 -12.49
N HIS A 112 -15.53 -1.31 -11.36
CA HIS A 112 -15.52 -2.11 -10.14
C HIS A 112 -14.14 -2.36 -9.54
N ALA A 113 -13.20 -1.42 -9.71
CA ALA A 113 -11.90 -1.50 -9.07
C ALA A 113 -12.01 -1.23 -7.55
N ASP A 114 -11.47 -2.13 -6.74
CA ASP A 114 -11.42 -2.00 -5.27
C ASP A 114 -10.04 -1.59 -4.73
N LEU A 115 -9.05 -1.48 -5.63
CA LEU A 115 -7.72 -0.95 -5.38
C LEU A 115 -7.32 0.01 -6.51
N VAL A 116 -6.81 1.18 -6.13
CA VAL A 116 -6.07 2.06 -7.04
C VAL A 116 -4.60 2.10 -6.62
N ARG A 117 -3.71 1.91 -7.58
CA ARG A 117 -2.28 2.21 -7.40
C ARG A 117 -2.00 3.56 -8.04
N VAL A 118 -1.55 4.50 -7.22
CA VAL A 118 -1.24 5.85 -7.66
C VAL A 118 0.22 5.87 -8.08
N ASP A 119 0.44 6.05 -9.38
CA ASP A 119 1.77 6.06 -9.96
C ASP A 119 2.44 7.44 -9.86
N HIS A 120 3.73 7.57 -10.18
CA HIS A 120 4.75 6.92 -9.36
C HIS A 120 5.26 7.93 -8.33
N HIS A 121 4.37 8.60 -7.63
CA HIS A 121 4.68 9.61 -6.62
C HIS A 121 3.63 9.61 -5.50
N PRO A 122 3.93 10.26 -4.34
CA PRO A 122 2.94 10.41 -3.30
C PRO A 122 1.65 10.99 -3.89
N ALA A 123 0.51 10.42 -3.49
CA ALA A 123 -0.77 10.78 -4.08
C ALA A 123 -1.07 12.26 -3.81
N ASN A 124 -1.95 12.86 -4.63
CA ASN A 124 -2.56 14.13 -4.27
C ASN A 124 -3.29 13.93 -2.93
N GLN A 125 -3.04 14.81 -1.95
CA GLN A 125 -3.62 14.74 -0.61
C GLN A 125 -5.16 14.60 -0.58
N MET A 126 -5.85 15.02 -1.64
CA MET A 126 -7.30 14.92 -1.76
C MET A 126 -7.77 13.54 -2.25
N LEU A 127 -6.92 12.77 -2.94
CA LEU A 127 -7.26 11.44 -3.44
C LEU A 127 -7.52 10.46 -2.29
N PRO A 128 -6.60 10.27 -1.30
CA PRO A 128 -6.87 9.43 -0.14
C PRO A 128 -8.11 9.84 0.65
N VAL A 129 -8.40 11.15 0.74
CA VAL A 129 -9.61 11.67 1.41
C VAL A 129 -10.89 11.23 0.69
N LEU A 130 -10.87 11.13 -0.63
CA LEU A 130 -12.02 10.68 -1.42
C LEU A 130 -12.12 9.15 -1.44
N THR A 131 -11.01 8.43 -1.58
CA THR A 131 -11.00 6.96 -1.55
C THR A 131 -11.41 6.39 -0.20
N ASP A 132 -11.08 7.07 0.90
CA ASP A 132 -11.60 6.78 2.25
C ASP A 132 -13.13 6.67 2.26
N ARG A 133 -13.80 7.57 1.53
CA ARG A 133 -15.28 7.67 1.47
C ARG A 133 -15.88 6.70 0.47
N LEU A 134 -15.18 6.45 -0.63
CA LEU A 134 -15.62 5.55 -1.69
C LEU A 134 -15.38 4.07 -1.34
N GLY A 135 -14.57 3.78 -0.32
CA GLY A 135 -14.21 2.39 0.00
C GLY A 135 -13.28 1.79 -1.06
N ILE A 136 -12.33 2.58 -1.56
CA ILE A 136 -11.34 2.11 -2.54
C ILE A 136 -10.01 2.01 -1.80
N ALA A 137 -9.36 0.85 -1.81
CA ALA A 137 -8.02 0.71 -1.25
C ALA A 137 -7.00 1.49 -2.10
N VAL A 138 -5.95 1.97 -1.47
CA VAL A 138 -4.88 2.73 -2.13
C VAL A 138 -3.54 2.03 -1.88
N TRP A 139 -2.82 1.83 -2.97
CA TRP A 139 -1.37 1.63 -2.99
C TRP A 139 -0.72 2.96 -3.34
N GLU A 140 -0.10 3.59 -2.34
CA GLU A 140 0.62 4.85 -2.48
C GLU A 140 2.12 4.58 -2.51
N GLU A 141 2.91 5.33 -3.29
CA GLU A 141 4.34 5.07 -3.42
C GLU A 141 5.20 6.31 -3.61
N ILE A 142 6.50 6.18 -3.33
CA ILE A 142 7.50 7.23 -3.60
C ILE A 142 8.18 7.03 -4.97
N PRO A 143 8.76 8.09 -5.59
CA PRO A 143 9.20 8.07 -6.99
C PRO A 143 10.58 7.42 -7.21
N LEU A 144 10.79 6.21 -6.70
CA LEU A 144 11.95 5.38 -7.06
C LEU A 144 11.61 4.51 -8.27
N TYR A 145 11.24 5.19 -9.35
CA TYR A 145 10.86 4.61 -10.63
C TYR A 145 12.05 4.60 -11.59
N HIS A 146 12.38 3.44 -12.15
CA HIS A 146 13.50 3.25 -13.09
C HIS A 146 14.87 3.70 -12.54
N PHE A 147 15.06 3.58 -11.22
CA PHE A 147 16.35 3.83 -10.61
C PHE A 147 17.36 2.74 -10.99
N THR A 148 18.63 3.12 -11.05
CA THR A 148 19.79 2.25 -11.22
C THR A 148 20.54 2.15 -9.89
N PRO A 149 21.46 1.19 -9.73
CA PRO A 149 22.34 1.14 -8.56
C PRO A 149 22.95 2.51 -8.21
N GLN A 150 23.46 3.23 -9.21
CA GLN A 150 24.07 4.54 -9.01
C GLN A 150 23.08 5.59 -8.51
N THR A 151 21.87 5.65 -9.09
CA THR A 151 20.88 6.66 -8.68
C THR A 151 20.29 6.34 -7.31
N PHE A 152 20.17 5.05 -6.92
CA PHE A 152 19.82 4.66 -5.56
C PHE A 152 20.85 5.19 -4.56
N SER A 153 22.14 4.90 -4.76
CA SER A 153 23.19 5.39 -3.85
C SER A 153 23.13 6.90 -3.67
N ILE A 154 23.04 7.65 -4.78
CA ILE A 154 23.00 9.12 -4.74
C ILE A 154 21.77 9.64 -3.99
N ALA A 155 20.58 9.11 -4.28
CA ALA A 155 19.34 9.62 -3.69
C ALA A 155 19.22 9.25 -2.21
N MET A 156 19.56 8.00 -1.85
CA MET A 156 19.50 7.52 -0.47
C MET A 156 20.54 8.23 0.40
N ASP A 157 21.76 8.49 -0.09
CA ASP A 157 22.79 9.25 0.64
C ASP A 157 22.37 10.70 0.91
N ARG A 158 21.59 11.29 -0.01
CA ARG A 158 21.04 12.64 0.15
C ARG A 158 19.82 12.70 1.08
N GLY A 159 19.24 11.56 1.44
CA GLY A 159 18.05 11.51 2.29
C GLY A 159 16.74 11.87 1.59
N ILE A 160 16.72 12.03 0.26
CA ILE A 160 15.55 12.50 -0.49
C ILE A 160 14.38 11.50 -0.37
N PRO A 161 14.57 10.19 -0.66
CA PRO A 161 13.47 9.23 -0.55
C PRO A 161 12.96 9.07 0.89
N GLN A 162 13.85 9.14 1.87
CA GLN A 162 13.50 9.07 3.30
C GLN A 162 12.63 10.25 3.73
N GLN A 163 12.96 11.45 3.26
CA GLN A 163 12.16 12.64 3.53
C GLN A 163 10.77 12.53 2.87
N MET A 164 10.70 12.13 1.59
CA MET A 164 9.43 11.97 0.88
C MET A 164 8.53 10.92 1.55
N LEU A 165 9.10 9.76 1.94
CA LEU A 165 8.35 8.74 2.66
C LEU A 165 7.83 9.27 4.00
N ALA A 166 8.67 9.97 4.77
CA ALA A 166 8.24 10.53 6.05
C ALA A 166 7.12 11.57 5.89
N GLU A 167 7.20 12.43 4.87
CA GLU A 167 6.16 13.41 4.55
C GLU A 167 4.84 12.72 4.14
N MET A 168 4.92 11.71 3.27
CA MET A 168 3.79 10.90 2.81
C MET A 168 3.11 10.19 3.98
N ASP A 169 3.86 9.41 4.77
CA ASP A 169 3.36 8.66 5.92
C ASP A 169 2.69 9.57 6.96
N LEU A 170 3.29 10.73 7.26
CA LEU A 170 2.76 11.67 8.24
C LEU A 170 1.51 12.39 7.73
N ARG A 171 1.49 12.79 6.45
CA ARG A 171 0.33 13.44 5.83
C ARG A 171 -0.87 12.52 5.81
N ASP A 172 -0.66 11.26 5.42
CA ASP A 172 -1.74 10.31 5.15
C ASP A 172 -1.96 9.30 6.29
N PHE A 173 -1.30 9.51 7.43
CA PHE A 173 -1.38 8.66 8.62
C PHE A 173 -2.82 8.25 8.97
N ASN A 174 -3.76 9.20 8.89
CA ASN A 174 -5.16 9.02 9.25
C ASN A 174 -6.06 8.46 8.13
N ARG A 175 -5.53 8.19 6.93
CA ARG A 175 -6.28 7.70 5.77
C ARG A 175 -6.45 6.18 5.83
N PRO A 176 -7.62 5.64 6.24
CA PRO A 176 -7.84 4.19 6.29
C PRO A 176 -7.75 3.50 4.93
N SER A 177 -8.01 4.21 3.82
CA SER A 177 -7.93 3.64 2.47
C SER A 177 -6.52 3.31 2.03
N VAL A 178 -5.51 4.03 2.53
CA VAL A 178 -4.11 3.72 2.22
C VAL A 178 -3.76 2.43 2.97
N LEU A 179 -3.66 1.34 2.22
CA LEU A 179 -3.36 0.01 2.74
C LEU A 179 -1.91 -0.39 2.49
N PHE A 180 -1.31 0.18 1.45
CA PHE A 180 0.04 -0.17 1.01
C PHE A 180 0.93 1.04 0.78
N HIS A 181 2.21 0.89 1.13
CA HIS A 181 3.29 1.81 0.77
C HIS A 181 4.28 1.12 -0.16
N GLY A 182 4.43 1.66 -1.38
CA GLY A 182 5.37 1.21 -2.39
C GLY A 182 6.67 1.99 -2.35
N PHE A 183 7.80 1.28 -2.44
CA PHE A 183 9.13 1.90 -2.32
C PHE A 183 9.91 2.02 -3.62
N ALA A 184 9.60 1.21 -4.63
CA ALA A 184 10.26 1.26 -5.93
C ALA A 184 9.37 0.70 -7.04
N ASN A 185 9.55 1.21 -8.25
CA ASN A 185 8.91 0.70 -9.46
C ASN A 185 9.96 0.41 -10.55
N GLU A 186 10.00 -0.84 -11.04
CA GLU A 186 10.84 -1.29 -12.15
C GLU A 186 12.31 -0.85 -12.09
N SER A 187 12.82 -0.65 -10.88
CA SER A 187 14.19 -0.21 -10.67
C SER A 187 15.16 -1.39 -10.76
N THR A 188 16.34 -1.13 -11.30
CA THR A 188 17.40 -2.14 -11.51
C THR A 188 18.35 -2.22 -10.32
N GLY A 189 19.20 -3.24 -10.33
CA GLY A 189 20.12 -3.53 -9.23
C GLY A 189 19.48 -4.43 -8.18
N GLU A 190 20.33 -5.17 -7.48
CA GLU A 190 19.91 -6.07 -6.40
C GLU A 190 20.34 -5.51 -5.06
N SER A 191 21.65 -5.35 -4.82
CA SER A 191 22.22 -4.90 -3.55
C SER A 191 21.74 -3.51 -3.12
N GLU A 192 21.89 -2.51 -3.99
CA GLU A 192 21.57 -1.11 -3.70
C GLU A 192 20.06 -0.92 -3.53
N ARG A 193 19.27 -1.60 -4.38
CA ARG A 193 17.81 -1.59 -4.28
C ARG A 193 17.34 -2.26 -3.00
N MET A 194 17.85 -3.46 -2.67
CA MET A 194 17.53 -4.16 -1.42
C MET A 194 17.88 -3.30 -0.20
N ALA A 195 19.08 -2.72 -0.16
CA ALA A 195 19.48 -1.83 0.92
C ALA A 195 18.57 -0.59 1.03
N ALA A 196 18.15 -0.02 -0.10
CA ALA A 196 17.25 1.12 -0.13
C ALA A 196 15.85 0.75 0.41
N VAL A 197 15.22 -0.30 -0.12
CA VAL A 197 13.88 -0.72 0.32
C VAL A 197 13.86 -1.21 1.77
N ASP A 198 14.95 -1.81 2.26
CA ASP A 198 15.11 -2.17 3.68
C ASP A 198 15.16 -0.95 4.59
N THR A 199 15.92 0.07 4.18
CA THR A 199 16.03 1.35 4.90
C THR A 199 14.67 2.05 4.98
N LEU A 200 13.93 2.04 3.87
CA LEU A 200 12.61 2.65 3.76
C LEU A 200 11.55 1.85 4.54
N HIS A 201 11.57 0.52 4.47
CA HIS A 201 10.73 -0.33 5.30
C HIS A 201 10.95 -0.05 6.79
N ALA A 202 12.20 0.00 7.24
CA ALA A 202 12.51 0.32 8.63
C ALA A 202 12.07 1.74 9.04
N LEU A 203 12.05 2.70 8.09
CA LEU A 203 11.55 4.05 8.33
C LEU A 203 10.02 4.06 8.48
N ASP A 204 9.31 3.44 7.54
CA ASP A 204 7.85 3.26 7.60
C ASP A 204 7.42 2.62 8.93
N ARG A 205 8.08 1.53 9.34
CA ARG A 205 7.81 0.85 10.63
C ARG A 205 7.98 1.77 11.85
N ARG A 206 8.83 2.79 11.76
CA ARG A 206 9.07 3.76 12.85
C ARG A 206 8.06 4.89 12.85
N ILE A 207 7.55 5.29 11.69
CA ILE A 207 6.61 6.40 11.54
C ILE A 207 5.18 5.88 11.67
N ASP A 208 4.74 5.06 10.70
CA ASP A 208 3.40 4.50 10.61
C ASP A 208 3.34 3.06 11.16
N GLY A 209 3.95 2.11 10.45
CA GLY A 209 3.96 0.70 10.84
C GLY A 209 2.60 0.00 10.84
N THR A 210 1.55 0.61 10.27
CA THR A 210 0.20 0.02 10.21
C THR A 210 -0.27 -0.36 8.80
N ARG A 211 0.53 -0.06 7.77
CA ARG A 211 0.29 -0.39 6.35
C ARG A 211 1.17 -1.56 5.90
N LEU A 212 0.90 -2.15 4.75
CA LEU A 212 1.78 -3.17 4.16
C LEU A 212 2.78 -2.52 3.20
N THR A 213 4.05 -2.81 3.36
CA THR A 213 5.09 -2.32 2.46
C THR A 213 5.35 -3.26 1.30
N GLY A 214 5.69 -2.70 0.14
CA GLY A 214 6.04 -3.46 -1.05
C GLY A 214 6.81 -2.64 -2.07
N GLN A 215 6.99 -3.22 -3.25
CA GLN A 215 7.55 -2.59 -4.44
C GLN A 215 6.92 -3.24 -5.67
N ALA A 216 7.09 -2.64 -6.83
CA ALA A 216 6.72 -3.21 -8.12
C ALA A 216 7.99 -3.58 -8.90
N ALA A 217 8.52 -4.78 -8.66
CA ALA A 217 9.71 -5.28 -9.36
C ALA A 217 9.36 -5.77 -10.77
N SER A 218 10.26 -5.64 -11.74
CA SER A 218 10.02 -6.21 -13.07
C SER A 218 9.98 -7.74 -13.00
N ALA A 219 8.88 -8.36 -13.45
CA ALA A 219 8.79 -9.82 -13.53
C ALA A 219 9.57 -10.42 -14.71
N THR A 220 10.49 -9.67 -15.34
CA THR A 220 11.55 -10.31 -16.13
C THR A 220 12.39 -11.29 -15.30
N ASP A 221 12.46 -11.05 -13.99
CA ASP A 221 12.98 -11.99 -13.00
C ASP A 221 11.96 -12.23 -11.86
N PRO A 222 11.08 -13.24 -11.96
CA PRO A 222 10.16 -13.57 -10.88
C PRO A 222 10.86 -14.09 -9.62
N ALA A 223 12.17 -14.40 -9.67
CA ALA A 223 12.97 -14.80 -8.52
C ALA A 223 13.71 -13.63 -7.86
N ASP A 224 13.40 -12.39 -8.25
CA ASP A 224 13.95 -11.18 -7.65
C ASP A 224 13.88 -11.25 -6.11
N PRO A 225 15.02 -11.22 -5.40
CA PRO A 225 15.07 -11.40 -3.95
C PRO A 225 14.81 -10.10 -3.17
N THR A 226 14.75 -8.94 -3.84
CA THR A 226 14.76 -7.61 -3.19
C THR A 226 13.52 -7.30 -2.35
N SER A 227 12.42 -8.05 -2.50
CA SER A 227 11.25 -7.94 -1.64
C SER A 227 11.38 -8.73 -0.32
N ALA A 228 12.56 -9.25 0.03
CA ALA A 228 12.77 -10.15 1.17
C ALA A 228 12.33 -9.59 2.54
N HIS A 229 12.53 -8.30 2.81
CA HIS A 229 12.13 -7.69 4.09
C HIS A 229 10.83 -6.88 4.02
N LEU A 230 10.21 -6.78 2.84
CA LEU A 230 8.91 -6.12 2.67
C LEU A 230 7.75 -7.02 3.11
N ASP A 231 6.55 -6.49 3.24
CA ASP A 231 5.40 -7.29 3.68
C ASP A 231 4.85 -8.16 2.53
N VAL A 232 4.81 -7.61 1.31
CA VAL A 232 4.29 -8.28 0.10
C VAL A 232 5.32 -8.33 -1.02
N ALA A 233 5.19 -9.27 -1.95
CA ALA A 233 6.05 -9.39 -3.12
C ALA A 233 5.33 -8.87 -4.36
N GLY A 234 5.62 -7.63 -4.77
CA GLY A 234 4.94 -6.97 -5.88
C GLY A 234 5.74 -6.97 -7.19
N TYR A 235 5.01 -7.10 -8.31
CA TYR A 235 5.59 -7.24 -9.63
C TYR A 235 4.82 -6.50 -10.72
N THR A 236 5.54 -5.97 -11.72
CA THR A 236 4.99 -5.60 -13.04
C THR A 236 5.14 -6.80 -13.99
N MET A 237 4.05 -7.26 -14.59
CA MET A 237 4.01 -8.51 -15.36
C MET A 237 3.52 -8.29 -16.79
N TYR A 238 4.43 -8.38 -17.78
CA TYR A 238 4.16 -8.13 -19.20
C TYR A 238 4.64 -9.27 -20.14
N TYR A 239 4.56 -10.52 -19.68
CA TYR A 239 4.72 -11.73 -20.49
C TYR A 239 3.74 -11.77 -21.68
N GLY A 240 4.28 -11.86 -22.89
CA GLY A 240 3.49 -11.82 -24.13
C GLY A 240 3.25 -10.42 -24.68
N VAL A 241 3.78 -9.39 -24.01
CA VAL A 241 3.58 -7.97 -24.34
C VAL A 241 4.94 -7.27 -24.49
N LEU A 242 5.69 -7.13 -23.39
CA LEU A 242 7.03 -6.52 -23.39
C LEU A 242 8.15 -7.56 -23.42
N TYR A 243 7.92 -8.73 -22.83
CA TYR A 243 8.91 -9.82 -22.74
C TYR A 243 8.22 -11.19 -22.76
N GLY A 244 8.98 -12.27 -22.69
CA GLY A 244 8.42 -13.63 -22.60
C GLY A 244 7.85 -14.22 -23.90
N GLY A 245 7.98 -13.53 -25.03
CA GLY A 245 7.59 -14.04 -26.35
C GLY A 245 6.10 -13.84 -26.65
N ARG A 246 5.42 -14.89 -27.12
CA ARG A 246 3.98 -14.83 -27.45
C ARG A 246 3.15 -14.93 -26.17
N LEU A 247 2.01 -14.23 -26.12
CA LEU A 247 1.04 -14.33 -25.03
C LEU A 247 0.68 -15.80 -24.75
N SER A 248 0.91 -16.23 -23.52
CA SER A 248 0.75 -17.62 -23.09
C SER A 248 0.36 -17.66 -21.61
N GLY A 249 -0.81 -18.24 -21.31
CA GLY A 249 -1.24 -18.48 -19.93
C GLY A 249 -0.21 -19.32 -19.15
N ALA A 250 0.43 -20.30 -19.80
CA ALA A 250 1.45 -21.12 -19.16
C ALA A 250 2.71 -20.32 -18.77
N ALA A 251 3.10 -19.31 -19.56
CA ALA A 251 4.24 -18.44 -19.21
C ALA A 251 3.90 -17.55 -18.00
N ILE A 252 2.70 -16.96 -18.01
CA ILE A 252 2.18 -16.15 -16.89
C ILE A 252 2.11 -17.00 -15.62
N GLN A 253 1.51 -18.20 -15.70
CA GLN A 253 1.41 -19.13 -14.57
C GLN A 253 2.78 -19.57 -14.06
N SER A 254 3.73 -19.87 -14.94
CA SER A 254 5.09 -20.23 -14.54
C SER A 254 5.77 -19.11 -13.76
N ALA A 255 5.58 -17.86 -14.17
CA ALA A 255 6.12 -16.70 -13.47
C ALA A 255 5.48 -16.52 -12.09
N LEU A 256 4.15 -16.64 -11.98
CA LEU A 256 3.42 -16.60 -10.70
C LEU A 256 3.93 -17.67 -9.72
N MET A 257 4.06 -18.91 -10.20
CA MET A 257 4.56 -20.01 -9.39
C MET A 257 6.02 -19.83 -8.97
N GLN A 258 6.84 -19.21 -9.82
CA GLN A 258 8.22 -18.88 -9.47
C GLN A 258 8.28 -17.80 -8.40
N ALA A 259 7.52 -16.70 -8.55
CA ALA A 259 7.40 -15.66 -7.53
C ALA A 259 6.93 -16.23 -6.19
N HIS A 260 5.91 -17.10 -6.20
CA HIS A 260 5.44 -17.76 -5.00
C HIS A 260 6.47 -18.70 -4.36
N ARG A 261 7.25 -19.45 -5.16
CA ARG A 261 8.35 -20.28 -4.62
C ARG A 261 9.46 -19.47 -3.99
N THR A 262 9.75 -18.29 -4.54
CA THR A 262 10.71 -17.33 -3.95
C THR A 262 10.18 -16.79 -2.63
N TYR A 263 8.88 -16.50 -2.55
CA TYR A 263 8.23 -15.94 -1.38
C TYR A 263 7.02 -16.77 -0.90
N PRO A 264 7.24 -17.99 -0.35
CA PRO A 264 6.16 -18.92 -0.05
C PRO A 264 5.23 -18.48 1.08
N ARG A 265 5.60 -17.42 1.83
CA ARG A 265 4.84 -16.85 2.94
C ARG A 265 4.36 -15.44 2.68
N LYS A 266 4.53 -14.91 1.47
CA LYS A 266 4.07 -13.56 1.12
C LYS A 266 3.00 -13.63 0.04
N PRO A 267 1.98 -12.78 0.11
CA PRO A 267 1.12 -12.51 -1.02
C PRO A 267 1.96 -11.97 -2.19
N VAL A 268 1.70 -12.48 -3.38
CA VAL A 268 2.21 -11.96 -4.65
C VAL A 268 1.22 -10.90 -5.15
N MET A 269 1.71 -9.69 -5.41
CA MET A 269 0.91 -8.58 -5.91
C MET A 269 1.26 -8.35 -7.36
N VAL A 270 0.33 -8.57 -8.29
CA VAL A 270 0.52 -8.17 -9.69
C VAL A 270 0.04 -6.74 -9.82
N LEU A 271 1.00 -5.81 -9.76
CA LEU A 271 0.79 -4.38 -9.66
C LEU A 271 0.76 -3.67 -11.02
N GLU A 272 1.11 -4.38 -12.09
CA GLU A 272 0.85 -4.00 -13.47
C GLU A 272 0.70 -5.23 -14.35
N TYR A 273 -0.29 -5.21 -15.22
CA TYR A 273 -0.33 -5.98 -16.46
C TYR A 273 -1.25 -5.24 -17.43
N GLY A 274 -0.96 -5.30 -18.73
CA GLY A 274 -1.70 -4.51 -19.71
C GLY A 274 -1.13 -4.63 -21.11
N HIS A 275 -1.71 -3.90 -22.05
CA HIS A 275 -1.23 -3.81 -23.43
C HIS A 275 -1.59 -2.43 -24.01
N TRP A 276 -0.73 -1.86 -24.83
CA TRP A 276 -1.01 -0.60 -25.53
C TRP A 276 -2.10 -0.78 -26.59
N ALA A 277 -2.85 0.27 -26.92
CA ALA A 277 -3.87 0.21 -27.96
C ALA A 277 -3.90 1.43 -28.88
N ASP A 278 -3.14 1.36 -29.98
CA ASP A 278 -3.07 2.41 -30.99
C ASP A 278 -4.21 2.34 -32.02
N ASP A 279 -4.73 1.13 -32.28
CA ASP A 279 -5.83 0.90 -33.19
C ASP A 279 -6.81 -0.18 -32.69
N ALA A 280 -7.85 -0.46 -33.48
CA ALA A 280 -8.88 -1.43 -33.12
C ALA A 280 -8.37 -2.88 -32.99
N ARG A 281 -7.27 -3.25 -33.67
CA ARG A 281 -6.65 -4.57 -33.53
C ARG A 281 -5.95 -4.69 -32.19
N ASP A 282 -5.30 -3.61 -31.76
CA ASP A 282 -4.66 -3.57 -30.45
C ASP A 282 -5.69 -3.50 -29.32
N GLU A 283 -6.83 -2.83 -29.49
CA GLU A 283 -7.94 -2.90 -28.52
C GLU A 283 -8.48 -4.32 -28.36
N ALA A 284 -8.58 -5.07 -29.47
CA ALA A 284 -8.90 -6.49 -29.40
C ALA A 284 -7.79 -7.30 -28.73
N GLN A 285 -6.52 -6.89 -28.84
CA GLN A 285 -5.40 -7.50 -28.14
C GLN A 285 -5.42 -7.20 -26.63
N GLN A 286 -5.77 -5.98 -26.20
CA GLN A 286 -5.97 -5.65 -24.79
C GLN A 286 -6.96 -6.61 -24.12
N VAL A 287 -8.11 -6.87 -24.77
CA VAL A 287 -9.10 -7.84 -24.26
C VAL A 287 -8.51 -9.24 -24.14
N ARG A 288 -7.72 -9.68 -25.12
CA ARG A 288 -7.05 -11.00 -25.08
C ARG A 288 -6.02 -11.08 -23.94
N VAL A 289 -5.23 -10.02 -23.75
CA VAL A 289 -4.23 -9.93 -22.67
C VAL A 289 -4.93 -9.95 -21.32
N PHE A 290 -5.96 -9.12 -21.12
CA PHE A 290 -6.76 -9.12 -19.90
C PHE A 290 -7.29 -10.52 -19.55
N ASN A 291 -7.98 -11.16 -20.49
CA ASN A 291 -8.55 -12.49 -20.26
C ASN A 291 -7.49 -13.56 -19.96
N ALA A 292 -6.35 -13.52 -20.67
CA ALA A 292 -5.26 -14.48 -20.45
C ALA A 292 -4.63 -14.33 -19.07
N TYR A 293 -4.34 -13.09 -18.65
CA TYR A 293 -3.78 -12.80 -17.34
C TYR A 293 -4.76 -13.09 -16.23
N TYR A 294 -5.96 -12.50 -16.30
CA TYR A 294 -6.93 -12.61 -15.24
C TYR A 294 -7.33 -14.06 -14.96
N ALA A 295 -7.39 -14.92 -16.00
CA ALA A 295 -7.64 -16.34 -15.82
C ALA A 295 -6.55 -17.04 -14.97
N GLN A 296 -5.27 -16.65 -15.09
CA GLN A 296 -4.20 -17.22 -14.26
C GLN A 296 -4.13 -16.58 -12.87
N LEU A 297 -4.37 -15.27 -12.79
CA LEU A 297 -4.34 -14.56 -11.50
C LEU A 297 -5.50 -15.00 -10.60
N SER A 298 -6.72 -15.03 -11.15
CA SER A 298 -7.92 -15.37 -10.38
C SER A 298 -7.95 -16.82 -9.91
N SER A 299 -7.30 -17.76 -10.62
CA SER A 299 -7.14 -19.13 -10.14
C SER A 299 -6.24 -19.24 -8.91
N GLU A 300 -5.39 -18.25 -8.65
CA GLU A 300 -4.41 -18.25 -7.56
C GLU A 300 -4.72 -17.19 -6.48
N PHE A 301 -5.91 -16.57 -6.49
CA PHE A 301 -6.28 -15.56 -5.50
C PHE A 301 -6.18 -16.08 -4.07
N ASP A 302 -5.59 -15.27 -3.20
CA ASP A 302 -5.26 -15.60 -1.80
C ASP A 302 -6.47 -15.73 -0.86
N THR A 303 -7.68 -15.48 -1.39
CA THR A 303 -8.96 -15.83 -0.77
C THR A 303 -9.28 -17.33 -0.88
N GLN A 304 -8.65 -18.04 -1.82
CA GLN A 304 -8.74 -19.49 -1.96
C GLN A 304 -7.87 -20.21 -0.92
N PRO A 305 -8.11 -21.51 -0.61
CA PRO A 305 -7.33 -22.25 0.39
C PRO A 305 -5.81 -22.27 0.15
N ASP A 306 -5.39 -22.47 -1.09
CA ASP A 306 -3.96 -22.57 -1.47
C ASP A 306 -3.46 -21.39 -2.32
N GLY A 307 -4.30 -20.36 -2.48
CA GLY A 307 -3.96 -19.17 -3.27
C GLY A 307 -2.94 -18.27 -2.58
N PHE A 308 -2.25 -17.47 -3.38
CA PHE A 308 -1.17 -16.58 -2.95
C PHE A 308 -1.16 -15.23 -3.68
N VAL A 309 -2.05 -15.00 -4.65
CA VAL A 309 -2.15 -13.72 -5.38
C VAL A 309 -3.07 -12.78 -4.61
N GLY A 310 -2.50 -11.69 -4.09
CA GLY A 310 -3.22 -10.68 -3.29
C GLY A 310 -3.74 -9.50 -4.11
N ALA A 311 -3.24 -9.29 -5.33
CA ALA A 311 -3.77 -8.28 -6.24
C ALA A 311 -3.60 -8.63 -7.73
N ALA A 312 -4.59 -8.22 -8.53
CA ALA A 312 -4.55 -8.19 -9.98
C ALA A 312 -4.86 -6.76 -10.46
N LEU A 313 -3.82 -6.00 -10.81
CA LEU A 313 -3.92 -4.58 -11.12
C LEU A 313 -3.65 -4.28 -12.60
N TRP A 314 -4.66 -3.78 -13.31
CA TRP A 314 -4.55 -3.41 -14.72
C TRP A 314 -3.80 -2.09 -14.92
N TRP A 315 -2.81 -2.09 -15.80
CA TRP A 315 -2.15 -0.89 -16.30
C TRP A 315 -2.80 -0.48 -17.63
N SER A 316 -3.58 0.60 -17.71
CA SER A 316 -3.93 1.59 -16.66
C SER A 316 -5.42 1.97 -16.74
N LEU A 317 -5.93 2.77 -15.79
CA LEU A 317 -7.32 3.27 -15.84
C LEU A 317 -7.53 4.18 -17.06
N ASP A 318 -6.64 5.14 -17.26
CA ASP A 318 -6.72 6.18 -18.30
C ASP A 318 -5.43 6.23 -19.14
N ASP A 319 -5.54 6.65 -20.41
CA ASP A 319 -4.43 6.82 -21.38
C ASP A 319 -3.55 8.06 -21.09
N TYR A 320 -2.37 7.90 -20.52
CA TYR A 320 -1.61 9.03 -19.97
C TYR A 320 -0.61 9.69 -20.92
N TRP A 321 -0.27 10.94 -20.65
CA TRP A 321 0.76 11.69 -21.37
C TRP A 321 2.15 11.24 -20.97
N THR A 322 3.09 11.27 -21.91
CA THR A 322 4.47 10.86 -21.65
C THR A 322 5.48 11.84 -22.24
N GLN A 323 6.64 11.94 -21.60
CA GLN A 323 7.80 12.66 -22.12
C GLN A 323 8.73 11.76 -22.95
N ARG A 324 8.31 10.51 -23.20
CA ARG A 324 9.09 9.56 -24.00
C ARG A 324 9.25 10.07 -25.44
N PRO A 325 10.48 10.23 -25.96
CA PRO A 325 10.67 10.73 -27.31
C PRO A 325 9.92 9.91 -28.37
N GLY A 326 9.10 10.59 -29.17
CA GLY A 326 8.33 9.99 -30.26
C GLY A 326 6.97 9.40 -29.86
N ILE A 327 6.58 9.49 -28.58
CA ILE A 327 5.27 9.07 -28.08
C ILE A 327 4.66 10.25 -27.34
N THR A 328 3.44 10.64 -27.69
CA THR A 328 2.72 11.71 -27.00
C THR A 328 1.78 11.15 -25.93
N VAL A 329 1.11 10.03 -26.22
CA VAL A 329 0.15 9.35 -25.34
C VAL A 329 0.55 7.89 -25.23
N GLU A 330 0.62 7.39 -24.00
CA GLU A 330 0.69 5.96 -23.71
C GLU A 330 -0.75 5.41 -23.66
N ARG A 331 -1.07 4.54 -24.62
CA ARG A 331 -2.45 4.09 -24.85
C ARG A 331 -2.81 2.79 -24.12
N PHE A 332 -2.45 2.69 -22.84
CA PHE A 332 -2.73 1.52 -22.00
C PHE A 332 -4.10 1.56 -21.31
N GLY A 333 -4.73 2.73 -21.30
CA GLY A 333 -5.93 3.04 -20.54
C GLY A 333 -7.13 2.18 -20.91
N LEU A 334 -7.97 1.88 -19.92
CA LEU A 334 -9.34 1.41 -20.15
C LEU A 334 -10.20 2.52 -20.76
N TYR A 335 -9.90 3.78 -20.42
CA TYR A 335 -10.53 4.97 -20.97
C TYR A 335 -9.55 5.75 -21.85
N ARG A 336 -10.08 6.28 -22.96
CA ARG A 336 -9.36 7.18 -23.86
C ARG A 336 -9.38 8.62 -23.31
N PRO A 337 -8.55 9.54 -23.84
CA PRO A 337 -8.54 10.94 -23.40
C PRO A 337 -9.85 11.70 -23.63
N ASP A 338 -10.75 11.19 -24.47
CA ASP A 338 -12.11 11.76 -24.66
C ASP A 338 -13.13 11.20 -23.64
N GLY A 339 -12.70 10.36 -22.71
CA GLY A 339 -13.52 9.69 -21.71
C GLY A 339 -14.27 8.45 -22.21
N SER A 340 -14.07 8.04 -23.47
CA SER A 340 -14.72 6.83 -24.00
C SER A 340 -14.05 5.55 -23.46
N LEU A 341 -14.87 4.60 -23.03
CA LEU A 341 -14.43 3.29 -22.57
C LEU A 341 -13.97 2.43 -23.77
N ARG A 342 -12.84 1.72 -23.62
CA ARG A 342 -12.36 0.71 -24.57
C ARG A 342 -13.04 -0.64 -24.33
N PRO A 343 -13.05 -1.57 -25.32
CA PRO A 343 -13.56 -2.93 -25.11
C PRO A 343 -12.91 -3.66 -23.93
N ALA A 344 -11.64 -3.40 -23.64
CA ALA A 344 -10.96 -3.92 -22.46
C ALA A 344 -11.58 -3.41 -21.16
N GLY A 345 -11.99 -2.14 -21.10
CA GLY A 345 -12.68 -1.56 -19.94
C GLY A 345 -14.02 -2.23 -19.65
N ASP A 346 -14.79 -2.57 -20.70
CA ASP A 346 -16.02 -3.35 -20.54
C ASP A 346 -15.74 -4.80 -20.07
N ALA A 347 -14.68 -5.43 -20.58
CA ALA A 347 -14.28 -6.77 -20.13
C ALA A 347 -13.82 -6.78 -18.67
N VAL A 348 -13.01 -5.78 -18.27
CA VAL A 348 -12.56 -5.56 -16.89
C VAL A 348 -13.76 -5.33 -15.99
N GLY A 349 -14.62 -4.35 -16.31
CA GLY A 349 -15.78 -4.01 -15.49
C GLY A 349 -16.71 -5.20 -15.26
N ARG A 350 -17.04 -5.95 -16.32
CA ARG A 350 -17.86 -7.18 -16.19
C ARG A 350 -17.21 -8.25 -15.32
N THR A 351 -15.90 -8.40 -15.42
CA THR A 351 -15.15 -9.44 -14.70
C THR A 351 -14.96 -9.09 -13.23
N PHE A 352 -14.55 -7.85 -12.95
CA PHE A 352 -14.36 -7.36 -11.59
C PHE A 352 -15.68 -7.31 -10.83
N ALA A 353 -16.80 -6.94 -11.47
CA ALA A 353 -18.13 -6.95 -10.86
C ALA A 353 -18.54 -8.30 -10.25
N LEU A 354 -18.01 -9.43 -10.75
CA LEU A 354 -18.35 -10.77 -10.26
C LEU A 354 -17.75 -11.08 -8.88
N VAL A 355 -16.66 -10.40 -8.53
CA VAL A 355 -15.87 -10.67 -7.32
C VAL A 355 -15.66 -9.44 -6.45
N ALA A 356 -16.07 -8.26 -6.94
CA ALA A 356 -15.94 -7.01 -6.23
C ALA A 356 -16.67 -7.08 -4.87
N PRO A 357 -16.14 -6.40 -3.84
CA PRO A 357 -16.87 -6.17 -2.60
C PRO A 357 -18.27 -5.61 -2.88
N SER A 358 -19.23 -5.93 -2.01
CA SER A 358 -20.56 -5.32 -2.11
C SER A 358 -20.42 -3.79 -2.17
N ALA A 359 -21.12 -3.17 -3.12
CA ALA A 359 -21.08 -1.72 -3.26
C ALA A 359 -21.41 -1.05 -1.92
N PRO A 360 -20.62 -0.04 -1.50
CA PRO A 360 -20.88 0.63 -0.25
C PRO A 360 -22.25 1.33 -0.28
N PRO A 361 -22.93 1.44 0.86
CA PRO A 361 -24.22 2.11 0.91
C PRO A 361 -24.08 3.60 0.54
N PRO A 362 -25.08 4.23 -0.09
CA PRO A 362 -25.01 5.63 -0.54
C PRO A 362 -24.67 6.63 0.58
N ALA A 363 -25.00 6.28 1.82
CA ALA A 363 -24.59 7.00 3.00
C ALA A 363 -24.19 6.00 4.09
N VAL A 364 -22.96 6.12 4.59
CA VAL A 364 -22.50 5.39 5.78
C VAL A 364 -22.64 6.29 6.99
N ARG A 365 -23.36 5.83 8.01
CA ARG A 365 -23.37 6.45 9.33
C ARG A 365 -22.69 5.50 10.31
N SER A 366 -21.42 5.75 10.58
CA SER A 366 -20.62 4.95 11.50
C SER A 366 -21.22 4.97 12.90
N GLN A 367 -21.25 3.81 13.53
CA GLN A 367 -21.65 3.62 14.92
C GLN A 367 -20.43 3.44 15.81
N GLY A 368 -20.56 3.82 17.07
CA GLY A 368 -19.52 3.63 18.07
C GLY A 368 -19.60 4.68 19.15
N VAL A 369 -19.11 4.33 20.34
CA VAL A 369 -19.03 5.26 21.48
C VAL A 369 -17.57 5.41 21.87
N ALA A 370 -17.05 6.63 21.73
CA ALA A 370 -15.73 6.98 22.22
C ALA A 370 -15.73 7.05 23.74
N VAL A 371 -14.81 6.30 24.37
CA VAL A 371 -14.61 6.24 25.81
C VAL A 371 -13.16 6.54 26.10
N ALA A 372 -12.90 7.62 26.82
CA ALA A 372 -11.55 7.99 27.26
C ALA A 372 -10.93 6.82 28.04
N ILE A 373 -9.70 6.47 27.69
CA ILE A 373 -8.92 5.51 28.47
C ILE A 373 -8.24 6.32 29.56
N THR A 374 -8.86 6.41 30.73
CA THR A 374 -8.16 6.86 31.92
C THR A 374 -7.12 5.79 32.25
N PRO A 375 -5.81 6.13 32.32
CA PRO A 375 -4.81 5.18 32.79
C PRO A 375 -5.24 4.68 34.17
N SER A 376 -5.67 3.42 34.26
CA SER A 376 -6.09 2.89 35.55
C SER A 376 -4.86 2.92 36.48
N GLU A 377 -5.00 3.46 37.70
CA GLU A 377 -3.95 3.38 38.74
C GLU A 377 -3.41 1.96 38.94
N ARG A 378 -4.15 0.92 38.52
CA ARG A 378 -3.73 -0.50 38.57
C ARG A 378 -2.42 -0.79 37.83
N HIS A 379 -2.09 -0.12 36.73
CA HIS A 379 -0.83 -0.38 36.01
C HIS A 379 0.39 0.19 36.78
N MET A 380 0.23 1.32 37.46
CA MET A 380 1.27 1.83 38.37
C MET A 380 1.50 0.90 39.58
N ARG A 381 0.46 0.19 40.04
CA ARG A 381 0.60 -0.80 41.12
C ARG A 381 1.24 -2.11 40.67
N LEU A 382 1.27 -2.44 39.37
CA LEU A 382 1.89 -3.67 38.85
C LEU A 382 3.44 -3.57 38.81
N LEU A 383 3.96 -2.37 38.56
CA LEU A 383 5.41 -2.09 38.52
C LEU A 383 6.17 -2.56 39.77
N PRO A 384 5.73 -2.29 41.02
CA PRO A 384 6.40 -2.83 42.20
C PRO A 384 6.28 -4.36 42.33
N TYR A 385 5.22 -5.01 41.82
CA TYR A 385 5.12 -6.48 41.82
C TYR A 385 6.06 -7.12 40.80
N ILE A 386 6.23 -6.52 39.63
CA ILE A 386 7.22 -6.93 38.63
C ILE A 386 8.63 -6.72 39.18
N ALA A 387 8.92 -5.54 39.75
CA ALA A 387 10.20 -5.26 40.38
C ALA A 387 10.51 -6.24 41.53
N TYR A 388 9.51 -6.59 42.36
CA TYR A 388 9.66 -7.61 43.40
C TYR A 388 9.91 -9.01 42.82
N GLY A 389 9.20 -9.38 41.75
CA GLY A 389 9.36 -10.65 41.04
C GLY A 389 10.76 -10.85 40.44
N PHE A 390 11.46 -9.77 40.07
CA PHE A 390 12.84 -9.82 39.57
C PHE A 390 13.91 -9.57 40.65
N ALA A 391 13.60 -8.82 41.72
CA ALA A 391 14.54 -8.55 42.79
C ALA A 391 14.89 -9.80 43.63
N LEU A 392 13.89 -10.66 43.90
CA LEU A 392 14.10 -11.87 44.70
C LEU A 392 15.03 -12.89 43.99
N PRO A 393 14.81 -13.24 42.71
CA PRO A 393 15.72 -14.12 41.97
C PRO A 393 17.12 -13.52 41.80
N ALA A 394 17.22 -12.21 41.56
CA ALA A 394 18.52 -11.53 41.44
C ALA A 394 19.30 -11.57 42.75
N ALA A 395 18.66 -11.35 43.90
CA ALA A 395 19.30 -11.45 45.20
C ALA A 395 19.77 -12.88 45.51
N VAL A 396 18.95 -13.88 45.20
CA VAL A 396 19.32 -15.31 45.35
C VAL A 396 20.51 -15.65 44.45
N LEU A 397 20.53 -15.15 43.21
CA LEU A 397 21.62 -15.36 42.27
C LEU A 397 22.93 -14.73 42.77
N VAL A 398 22.87 -13.51 43.31
CA VAL A 398 24.04 -12.83 43.89
C VAL A 398 24.59 -13.60 45.08
N VAL A 399 23.73 -14.08 45.99
CA VAL A 399 24.15 -14.91 47.14
C VAL A 399 24.77 -16.23 46.67
N ALA A 400 24.18 -16.88 45.66
CA ALA A 400 24.73 -18.11 45.09
C ALA A 400 26.10 -17.90 44.44
N ILE A 401 26.27 -16.83 43.64
CA ILE A 401 27.55 -16.47 43.02
C ILE A 401 28.60 -16.18 44.11
N PHE A 402 28.23 -15.43 45.15
CA PHE A 402 29.13 -15.11 46.26
C PHE A 402 29.51 -16.35 47.08
N GLY A 403 28.56 -17.27 47.31
CA GLY A 403 28.81 -18.56 47.95
C GLY A 403 29.75 -19.46 47.14
N LEU A 404 29.50 -19.59 45.84
CA LEU A 404 30.30 -20.41 44.92
C LEU A 404 31.72 -19.86 44.71
N SER A 405 31.89 -18.54 44.68
CA SER A 405 33.21 -17.90 44.57
C SER A 405 34.10 -18.11 45.80
N ARG A 406 33.51 -18.36 46.99
CA ARG A 406 34.26 -18.71 48.20
C ARG A 406 34.69 -20.18 48.27
N ILE A 407 34.01 -21.06 47.54
CA ILE A 407 34.33 -22.50 47.49
C ILE A 407 35.54 -22.76 46.57
N ARG A 408 35.84 -21.86 45.61
CA ARG A 408 36.92 -22.03 44.61
C ARG A 408 38.33 -21.61 45.05
N ARG A 409 38.56 -21.28 46.34
CA ARG A 409 39.92 -21.03 46.86
C ARG A 409 40.42 -22.20 47.71
N ARG A 410 40.77 -23.32 47.06
CA ARG A 410 41.81 -24.23 47.57
C ARG A 410 42.86 -24.39 46.47
N PRO A 411 44.13 -24.00 46.70
CA PRO A 411 45.18 -24.20 45.73
C PRO A 411 45.49 -25.70 45.61
N ALA A 412 45.60 -26.18 44.38
CA ALA A 412 46.19 -27.47 44.10
C ALA A 412 47.69 -27.41 44.43
N TRP A 413 48.13 -28.30 45.29
CA TRP A 413 49.50 -28.80 45.38
C TRP A 413 49.45 -30.28 45.02
#